data_AF-A0A3D1SYT4-F1
#
_entry.id   AF-A0A3D1SYT4-F1
#
_cell.length_a   1.000
_cell.length_b   1.000
_cell.length_c   1.000
_cell.angle_alpha   90.00
_cell.angle_beta   90.00
_cell.angle_gamma   90.00
#
_symmetry.space_group_name_H-M   'P 1'
#
loop_
_entity.id
_entity.type
_entity.pdbx_description
1 polymer ?
#
loop_
_entity_poly.entity_id
_entity_poly.type
_entity_poly.pdbx_seq_one_letter_code
_entity_poly.pdbx_strand_id
1 'polypeptide(L)'
;SKDNINLEVDTIIYYKVIQPEKAAYGITDLPKAIEQLALTNIRNEFGRMDLDEALGSRTQINSHLKGVLEEATSQWGVDILRVEVQELVPPSDLKDTMQKQMIAERERRAKVLYAQAEKEALILMAEGAKEQAVLEAEAQKTRDVLKAEAEKQRLLLESEAKRDQLIMLAEGKRQANLLESEGEKAARINLAEAEAASIYKELNSQAEGYAQISEALNAQQGNDTLLALKSLEAAVQIADKLGSGQATKIFLPQEMSGLMSMLLSVTEMLHKPPQA
;
A
#
# COMPACT_ATOMS: atom_id res chain seq x y z
N SER A 1 -38.31 -48.98 50.33
CA SER A 1 -37.19 -48.28 49.68
C SER A 1 -35.88 -48.83 50.20
N LYS A 2 -34.85 -48.81 49.35
CA LYS A 2 -33.46 -49.15 49.72
C LYS A 2 -32.94 -48.28 50.88
N ASP A 3 -33.57 -47.13 51.09
CA ASP A 3 -33.32 -46.19 52.18
C ASP A 3 -34.11 -46.49 53.48
N ASN A 4 -34.89 -47.59 53.53
CA ASN A 4 -35.76 -47.93 54.66
C ASN A 4 -36.70 -46.78 55.11
N ILE A 5 -37.18 -46.00 54.14
CA ILE A 5 -38.11 -44.89 54.35
C ILE A 5 -39.55 -45.40 54.18
N ASN A 6 -40.43 -44.98 55.08
CA ASN A 6 -41.88 -45.13 54.92
C ASN A 6 -42.38 -44.12 53.89
N LEU A 7 -42.89 -44.59 52.76
CA LEU A 7 -43.45 -43.77 51.69
C LEU A 7 -44.92 -44.09 51.53
N GLU A 8 -45.75 -43.06 51.45
CA GLU A 8 -47.13 -43.19 51.02
C GLU A 8 -47.17 -43.08 49.50
N VAL A 9 -47.85 -44.03 48.86
CA VAL A 9 -47.91 -44.17 47.41
C VAL A 9 -49.37 -44.19 46.99
N ASP A 10 -49.80 -43.13 46.31
CA ASP A 10 -51.14 -43.07 45.73
C ASP A 10 -51.12 -43.61 44.30
N THR A 11 -51.95 -44.62 44.03
CA THR A 11 -52.02 -45.27 42.71
C THR A 11 -53.44 -45.43 42.24
N ILE A 12 -53.69 -45.12 40.96
CA ILE A 12 -54.96 -45.37 40.29
C ILE A 12 -54.75 -46.39 39.18
N ILE A 13 -55.64 -47.39 39.14
CA ILE A 13 -55.62 -48.46 38.13
C ILE A 13 -56.94 -48.41 37.36
N TYR A 14 -56.83 -48.24 36.05
CA TYR A 14 -57.96 -48.32 35.13
C TYR A 14 -57.94 -49.68 34.46
N TYR A 15 -59.01 -50.45 34.62
CA TYR A 15 -59.15 -51.77 34.03
C TYR A 15 -60.51 -51.95 33.35
N LYS A 16 -60.58 -52.91 32.43
CA LYS A 16 -61.80 -53.29 31.73
C LYS A 16 -61.97 -54.80 31.76
N VAL A 17 -63.16 -55.25 32.13
CA VAL A 17 -63.53 -56.67 32.04
C VAL A 17 -63.83 -57.00 30.58
N ILE A 18 -63.06 -57.93 30.00
CA ILE A 18 -63.21 -58.40 28.62
C ILE A 18 -63.96 -59.73 28.58
N GLN A 19 -63.70 -60.62 29.54
CA GLN A 19 -64.34 -61.94 29.66
C GLN A 19 -65.06 -62.04 31.01
N PRO A 20 -66.34 -61.63 31.10
CA PRO A 20 -67.08 -61.57 32.37
C PRO A 20 -67.18 -62.91 33.09
N GLU A 21 -67.25 -64.02 32.36
CA GLU A 21 -67.28 -65.37 32.94
C GLU A 21 -65.99 -65.69 33.72
N LYS A 22 -64.82 -65.39 33.15
CA LYS A 22 -63.53 -65.56 33.83
C LYS A 22 -63.37 -64.60 35.00
N ALA A 23 -63.90 -63.38 34.88
CA ALA A 23 -63.84 -62.40 35.96
C ALA A 23 -64.75 -62.80 37.14
N ALA A 24 -65.89 -63.44 36.88
CA ALA A 24 -66.85 -63.85 37.90
C ALA A 24 -66.45 -65.14 38.63
N TYR A 25 -65.84 -66.10 37.93
CA TYR A 25 -65.50 -67.42 38.50
C TYR A 25 -64.01 -67.66 38.69
N GLY A 26 -63.14 -66.86 38.06
CA GLY A 26 -61.69 -67.03 38.12
C GLY A 26 -61.05 -66.47 39.39
N ILE A 27 -61.74 -65.61 40.13
CA ILE A 27 -61.27 -65.06 41.42
C ILE A 27 -62.43 -64.57 42.29
N THR A 28 -62.28 -64.65 43.62
CA THR A 28 -63.35 -64.31 44.58
C THR A 28 -63.65 -62.81 44.66
N ASP A 29 -62.62 -61.96 44.71
CA ASP A 29 -62.75 -60.51 44.74
C ASP A 29 -61.71 -59.90 43.79
N LEU A 30 -62.17 -59.60 42.58
CA LEU A 30 -61.32 -59.10 41.50
C LEU A 30 -60.68 -57.75 41.84
N PRO A 31 -61.42 -56.70 42.29
CA PRO A 31 -60.80 -55.45 42.74
C PRO A 31 -59.73 -55.66 43.81
N LYS A 32 -60.01 -56.46 44.84
CA LYS A 32 -59.05 -56.69 45.93
C LYS A 32 -57.80 -57.44 45.46
N ALA A 33 -57.96 -58.38 44.54
CA ALA A 33 -56.85 -59.12 43.97
C ALA A 33 -55.93 -58.23 43.12
N ILE A 34 -56.51 -57.35 42.29
CA ILE A 34 -55.76 -56.36 41.52
C ILE A 34 -55.00 -55.41 42.46
N GLU A 35 -55.65 -54.93 43.53
CA GLU A 35 -55.03 -54.07 44.55
C GLU A 35 -53.82 -54.76 45.21
N GLN A 36 -53.96 -56.03 45.61
CA GLN A 36 -52.88 -56.79 46.25
C GLN A 36 -51.69 -57.04 45.31
N LEU A 37 -51.97 -57.36 44.04
CA LEU A 37 -50.93 -57.49 43.03
C LEU A 37 -50.21 -56.17 42.80
N ALA A 38 -50.95 -55.06 42.71
CA ALA A 38 -50.38 -53.74 42.53
C ALA A 38 -49.50 -53.37 43.74
N LEU A 39 -49.99 -53.54 44.96
CA LEU A 39 -49.26 -53.24 46.19
C LEU A 39 -47.95 -54.05 46.29
N THR A 40 -47.99 -55.33 45.93
CA THR A 40 -46.80 -56.20 45.96
C THR A 40 -45.75 -55.74 44.95
N ASN A 41 -46.17 -55.40 43.72
CA ASN A 41 -45.26 -54.94 42.68
C ASN A 41 -44.71 -53.54 42.96
N ILE A 42 -45.55 -52.61 43.42
CA ILE A 42 -45.15 -51.29 43.91
C ILE A 42 -44.08 -51.46 44.99
N ARG A 43 -44.35 -52.27 46.04
CA ARG A 43 -43.39 -52.49 47.12
C ARG A 43 -42.04 -53.03 46.60
N ASN A 44 -42.06 -53.93 45.62
CA ASN A 44 -40.84 -54.51 45.06
C ASN A 44 -40.05 -53.48 44.24
N GLU A 45 -40.71 -52.72 43.38
CA GLU A 45 -40.08 -51.68 42.54
C GLU A 45 -39.50 -50.56 43.40
N PHE A 46 -40.32 -49.97 44.27
CA PHE A 46 -39.87 -48.93 45.21
C PHE A 46 -38.90 -49.47 46.26
N GLY A 47 -38.84 -50.78 46.48
CA GLY A 47 -37.89 -51.42 47.39
C GLY A 47 -36.46 -51.45 46.86
N ARG A 48 -36.29 -51.45 45.54
CA ARG A 48 -34.97 -51.56 44.87
C ARG A 48 -34.37 -50.21 44.47
N MET A 49 -35.20 -49.16 44.39
CA MET A 49 -34.81 -47.80 44.01
C MET A 49 -34.50 -46.94 45.24
N ASP A 50 -33.61 -45.97 45.07
CA ASP A 50 -33.41 -44.88 46.04
C ASP A 50 -34.55 -43.84 45.87
N LEU A 51 -34.84 -43.04 46.90
CA LEU A 51 -35.98 -42.11 46.86
C LEU A 51 -35.92 -41.11 45.67
N ASP A 52 -34.74 -40.58 45.36
CA ASP A 52 -34.55 -39.65 44.23
C ASP A 52 -34.85 -40.33 42.88
N GLU A 53 -34.45 -41.59 42.72
CA GLU A 53 -34.71 -42.39 41.52
C GLU A 53 -36.20 -42.69 41.38
N ALA A 54 -36.86 -43.06 42.48
CA ALA A 54 -38.29 -43.31 42.56
C ALA A 54 -39.11 -42.06 42.17
N LEU A 55 -38.68 -40.87 42.58
CA LEU A 55 -39.33 -39.60 42.22
C LEU A 55 -39.16 -39.27 40.73
N GLY A 56 -37.99 -39.58 40.14
CA GLY A 56 -37.68 -39.29 38.74
C GLY A 56 -38.22 -40.31 37.72
N SER A 57 -38.53 -41.54 38.15
CA SER A 57 -38.78 -42.67 37.25
C SER A 57 -40.26 -43.06 37.10
N ARG A 58 -41.20 -42.15 37.41
CA ARG A 58 -42.65 -42.42 37.42
C ARG A 58 -43.17 -43.07 36.12
N THR A 59 -42.71 -42.61 34.97
CA THR A 59 -43.12 -43.17 33.67
C THR A 59 -42.69 -44.62 33.50
N GLN A 60 -41.45 -44.94 33.90
CA GLN A 60 -40.90 -46.29 33.83
C GLN A 60 -41.64 -47.22 34.80
N ILE A 61 -41.92 -46.74 36.02
CA ILE A 61 -42.70 -47.46 37.03
C ILE A 61 -44.11 -47.75 36.52
N ASN A 62 -44.82 -46.74 35.98
CA ASN A 62 -46.16 -46.92 35.43
C ASN A 62 -46.19 -47.96 34.29
N SER A 63 -45.21 -47.92 33.38
CA SER A 63 -45.10 -48.88 32.28
C SER A 63 -44.83 -50.30 32.77
N HIS A 64 -43.93 -50.46 33.73
CA HIS A 64 -43.60 -51.76 34.30
C HIS A 64 -44.78 -52.35 35.07
N LEU A 65 -45.41 -51.56 35.95
CA LEU A 65 -46.61 -51.97 36.70
C LEU A 65 -47.76 -52.33 35.77
N LYS A 66 -47.98 -51.57 34.68
CA LYS A 66 -48.97 -51.94 33.66
C LYS A 66 -48.69 -53.32 33.10
N GLY A 67 -47.47 -53.58 32.64
CA GLY A 67 -47.10 -54.87 32.03
C GLY A 67 -47.30 -56.06 32.98
N VAL A 68 -46.81 -55.93 34.21
CA VAL A 68 -46.93 -57.01 35.21
C VAL A 68 -48.40 -57.25 35.61
N LEU A 69 -49.19 -56.19 35.78
CA LEU A 69 -50.60 -56.33 36.10
C LEU A 69 -51.39 -56.93 34.94
N GLU A 70 -51.15 -56.48 33.71
CA GLU A 70 -51.83 -56.96 32.50
C GLU A 70 -51.59 -58.46 32.26
N GLU A 71 -50.35 -58.93 32.45
CA GLU A 71 -50.01 -60.35 32.35
C GLU A 71 -50.77 -61.20 33.39
N ALA A 72 -50.81 -60.74 34.65
CA ALA A 72 -51.48 -61.45 35.72
C ALA A 72 -53.01 -61.44 35.60
N THR A 73 -53.61 -60.29 35.25
CA THR A 73 -55.07 -60.12 35.21
C THR A 73 -55.73 -60.70 33.95
N SER A 74 -54.94 -60.98 32.92
CA SER A 74 -55.42 -61.64 31.69
C SER A 74 -56.08 -63.00 31.98
N GLN A 75 -55.55 -63.74 32.98
CA GLN A 75 -56.14 -65.02 33.42
C GLN A 75 -57.55 -64.86 34.00
N TRP A 76 -57.85 -63.70 34.58
CA TRP A 76 -59.17 -63.33 35.12
C TRP A 76 -60.06 -62.66 34.08
N GLY A 77 -59.63 -62.58 32.81
CA GLY A 77 -60.42 -61.94 31.76
C GLY A 77 -60.47 -60.42 31.85
N VAL A 78 -59.46 -59.80 32.47
CA VAL A 78 -59.37 -58.36 32.71
C VAL A 78 -58.16 -57.77 32.02
N ASP A 79 -58.40 -56.66 31.31
CA ASP A 79 -57.39 -55.88 30.62
C ASP A 79 -57.07 -54.59 31.40
N ILE A 80 -55.77 -54.27 31.52
CA ILE A 80 -55.29 -53.08 32.24
C ILE A 80 -55.08 -51.95 31.23
N LEU A 81 -55.94 -50.94 31.32
CA LEU A 81 -55.89 -49.79 30.42
C LEU A 81 -54.76 -48.85 30.79
N ARG A 82 -54.61 -48.55 32.09
CA ARG A 82 -53.62 -47.59 32.58
C ARG A 82 -53.34 -47.78 34.07
N VAL A 83 -52.08 -47.59 34.45
CA VAL A 83 -51.64 -47.49 35.85
C VAL A 83 -50.99 -46.12 36.03
N GLU A 84 -51.42 -45.37 37.04
CA GLU A 84 -50.85 -44.07 37.37
C GLU A 84 -50.47 -44.01 38.84
N VAL A 85 -49.16 -43.92 39.10
CA VAL A 85 -48.64 -43.49 40.40
C VAL A 85 -48.76 -41.97 40.48
N GLN A 86 -49.65 -41.46 41.33
CA GLN A 86 -49.98 -40.04 41.44
C GLN A 86 -48.94 -39.26 42.24
N GLU A 87 -48.72 -39.67 43.48
CA GLU A 87 -47.80 -38.97 44.38
C GLU A 87 -47.04 -39.96 45.26
N LEU A 88 -45.79 -39.60 45.54
CA LEU A 88 -44.92 -40.26 46.49
C LEU A 88 -44.66 -39.24 47.58
N VAL A 89 -45.25 -39.45 48.76
CA VAL A 89 -45.14 -38.51 49.87
C VAL A 89 -44.09 -39.03 50.85
N PRO A 90 -42.88 -38.43 50.88
CA PRO A 90 -41.92 -38.73 51.93
C PRO A 90 -42.37 -38.09 53.26
N PRO A 91 -41.92 -38.65 54.40
CA PRO A 91 -42.20 -38.06 55.70
C PRO A 91 -41.58 -36.67 55.81
N SER A 92 -42.23 -35.77 56.56
CA SER A 92 -41.85 -34.35 56.71
C SER A 92 -40.38 -34.15 57.04
N ASP A 93 -39.86 -34.95 57.95
CA ASP A 93 -38.51 -34.81 58.52
C ASP A 93 -37.43 -35.08 57.47
N LEU A 94 -37.72 -35.99 56.53
CA LEU A 94 -36.83 -36.30 55.43
C LEU A 94 -36.90 -35.24 54.34
N LYS A 95 -38.08 -34.72 54.04
CA LYS A 95 -38.27 -33.66 53.04
C LYS A 95 -37.39 -32.45 53.34
N ASP A 96 -37.34 -32.04 54.60
CA ASP A 96 -36.54 -30.89 55.04
C ASP A 96 -35.03 -31.14 54.95
N THR A 97 -34.57 -32.35 55.30
CA THR A 97 -33.15 -32.70 55.19
C THR A 97 -32.70 -32.83 53.74
N MET A 98 -33.52 -33.43 52.88
CA MET A 98 -33.29 -33.48 51.44
C MET A 98 -33.24 -32.08 50.82
N GLN A 99 -34.15 -31.18 51.20
CA GLN A 99 -34.13 -29.81 50.69
C GLN A 99 -32.84 -29.09 51.09
N LYS A 100 -32.41 -29.22 52.35
CA LYS A 100 -31.13 -28.65 52.82
C LYS A 100 -29.93 -29.24 52.08
N GLN A 101 -29.90 -30.56 51.89
CA GLN A 101 -28.85 -31.24 51.16
C GLN A 101 -28.81 -30.83 49.69
N MET A 102 -29.96 -30.72 49.03
CA MET A 102 -30.06 -30.29 47.64
C MET A 102 -29.57 -28.86 47.44
N ILE A 103 -29.92 -27.95 48.36
CA ILE A 103 -29.42 -26.57 48.35
C ILE A 103 -27.90 -26.58 48.51
N ALA A 104 -27.37 -27.29 49.51
CA ALA A 104 -25.92 -27.36 49.77
C ALA A 104 -25.15 -27.94 48.58
N GLU A 105 -25.63 -29.00 47.94
CA GLU A 105 -24.99 -29.59 46.78
C GLU A 105 -25.08 -28.68 45.55
N ARG A 106 -26.20 -27.97 45.35
CA ARG A 106 -26.32 -26.96 44.28
C ARG A 106 -25.35 -25.81 44.50
N GLU A 107 -25.24 -25.28 45.72
CA GLU A 107 -24.28 -24.23 46.06
C GLU A 107 -22.83 -24.70 45.87
N ARG A 108 -22.51 -25.93 46.29
CA ARG A 108 -21.19 -26.52 46.08
C ARG A 108 -20.85 -26.61 44.59
N ARG A 109 -21.78 -27.12 43.77
CA ARG A 109 -21.62 -27.20 42.31
C ARG A 109 -21.46 -25.82 41.68
N ALA A 110 -22.27 -24.85 42.09
CA ALA A 110 -22.17 -23.48 41.62
C ALA A 110 -20.78 -22.88 41.93
N LYS A 111 -20.28 -23.03 43.15
CA LYS A 111 -18.94 -22.54 43.55
C LYS A 111 -17.83 -23.16 42.71
N VAL A 112 -17.87 -24.47 42.48
CA VAL A 112 -16.88 -25.16 41.64
C VAL A 112 -16.93 -24.64 40.20
N LEU A 113 -18.13 -24.50 39.65
CA LEU A 113 -18.32 -23.99 38.29
C LEU A 113 -17.80 -22.56 38.15
N TYR A 114 -18.10 -21.67 39.10
CA TYR A 114 -17.58 -20.30 39.10
C TYR A 114 -16.06 -20.26 39.20
N ALA A 115 -15.46 -21.07 40.08
CA ALA A 115 -14.00 -21.13 40.22
C ALA A 115 -13.32 -21.67 38.95
N GLN A 116 -13.95 -22.62 38.25
CA GLN A 116 -13.48 -23.12 36.95
C GLN A 116 -13.59 -22.04 35.88
N ALA A 117 -14.73 -21.35 35.80
CA ALA A 117 -14.94 -20.27 34.84
C ALA A 117 -13.94 -19.12 35.05
N GLU A 118 -13.67 -18.74 36.30
CA GLU A 118 -12.67 -17.71 36.62
C GLU A 118 -11.26 -18.13 36.21
N LYS A 119 -10.87 -19.38 36.51
CA LYS A 119 -9.58 -19.93 36.09
C LYS A 119 -9.43 -19.93 34.56
N GLU A 120 -10.45 -20.37 33.83
CA GLU A 120 -10.45 -20.40 32.37
C GLU A 120 -10.37 -18.99 31.78
N ALA A 121 -11.11 -18.04 32.33
CA ALA A 121 -11.06 -16.64 31.90
C ALA A 121 -9.64 -16.05 32.09
N LEU A 122 -8.99 -16.31 33.22
CA LEU A 122 -7.63 -15.85 33.49
C LEU A 122 -6.60 -16.45 32.54
N ILE A 123 -6.74 -17.74 32.20
CA ILE A 123 -5.86 -18.40 31.22
C ILE A 123 -6.03 -17.75 29.85
N LEU A 124 -7.27 -17.57 29.39
CA LEU A 124 -7.56 -16.97 28.10
C LEU A 124 -7.03 -15.53 27.99
N MET A 125 -7.17 -14.74 29.06
CA MET A 125 -6.59 -13.40 29.12
C MET A 125 -5.06 -13.42 29.06
N ALA A 126 -4.42 -14.33 29.79
CA ALA A 126 -2.96 -14.45 29.79
C ALA A 126 -2.42 -14.91 28.42
N GLU A 127 -3.12 -15.84 27.77
CA GLU A 127 -2.81 -16.28 26.41
C GLU A 127 -2.96 -15.14 25.40
N GLY A 128 -4.08 -14.40 25.46
CA GLY A 128 -4.30 -13.23 24.62
C GLY A 128 -3.23 -12.14 24.82
N ALA A 129 -2.84 -11.86 26.07
CA ALA A 129 -1.78 -10.90 26.37
C ALA A 129 -0.42 -11.35 25.83
N LYS A 130 -0.11 -12.65 25.92
CA LYS A 130 1.11 -13.23 25.34
C LYS A 130 1.11 -13.11 23.82
N GLU A 131 0.01 -13.48 23.17
CA GLU A 131 -0.13 -13.40 21.72
C GLU A 131 -0.01 -11.96 21.23
N GLN A 132 -0.68 -11.02 21.90
CA GLN A 132 -0.57 -9.59 21.61
C GLN A 132 0.88 -9.10 21.72
N ALA A 133 1.61 -9.49 22.76
CA ALA A 133 3.00 -9.10 22.94
C ALA A 133 3.92 -9.64 21.82
N VAL A 134 3.66 -10.87 21.34
CA VAL A 134 4.40 -11.45 20.21
C VAL A 134 4.09 -10.70 18.92
N LEU A 135 2.81 -10.46 18.62
CA LEU A 135 2.39 -9.74 17.41
C LEU A 135 2.95 -8.32 17.39
N GLU A 136 2.97 -7.61 18.53
CA GLU A 136 3.56 -6.28 18.63
C GLU A 136 5.07 -6.32 18.38
N ALA A 137 5.79 -7.30 18.95
CA ALA A 137 7.23 -7.47 18.73
C ALA A 137 7.55 -7.78 17.25
N GLU A 138 6.76 -8.64 16.60
CA GLU A 138 6.89 -8.97 15.18
C GLU A 138 6.57 -7.77 14.28
N ALA A 139 5.51 -7.02 14.59
CA ALA A 139 5.16 -5.80 13.91
C ALA A 139 6.28 -4.77 14.03
N GLN A 140 6.84 -4.57 15.23
CA GLN A 140 7.93 -3.64 15.46
C GLN A 140 9.19 -4.05 14.67
N LYS A 141 9.58 -5.32 14.71
CA LYS A 141 10.69 -5.85 13.90
C LYS A 141 10.48 -5.59 12.41
N THR A 142 9.28 -5.86 11.90
CA THR A 142 8.94 -5.65 10.49
C THR A 142 9.02 -4.17 10.12
N ARG A 143 8.50 -3.28 10.98
CA ARG A 143 8.59 -1.83 10.80
C ARG A 143 10.03 -1.35 10.74
N ASP A 144 10.90 -1.87 11.60
CA ASP A 144 12.31 -1.46 11.64
C ASP A 144 13.07 -1.94 10.41
N VAL A 145 12.79 -3.17 9.93
CA VAL A 145 13.33 -3.67 8.65
C VAL A 145 12.88 -2.81 7.48
N LEU A 146 11.58 -2.53 7.36
CA LEU A 146 11.06 -1.70 6.27
C LEU A 146 11.63 -0.28 6.29
N LYS A 147 11.84 0.31 7.47
CA LYS A 147 12.50 1.61 7.61
C LYS A 147 13.95 1.55 7.12
N ALA A 148 14.71 0.53 7.52
CA ALA A 148 16.10 0.37 7.11
C ALA A 148 16.22 0.15 5.59
N GLU A 149 15.31 -0.62 5.00
CA GLU A 149 15.23 -0.82 3.55
C GLU A 149 14.89 0.47 2.81
N ALA A 150 13.90 1.23 3.29
CA ALA A 150 13.54 2.51 2.73
C ALA A 150 14.69 3.52 2.80
N GLU A 151 15.43 3.56 3.91
CA GLU A 151 16.60 4.42 4.05
C GLU A 151 17.74 4.03 3.11
N LYS A 152 18.02 2.73 2.98
CA LYS A 152 18.98 2.20 2.01
C LYS A 152 18.62 2.60 0.57
N GLN A 153 17.34 2.41 0.18
CA GLN A 153 16.87 2.79 -1.14
C GLN A 153 16.98 4.29 -1.39
N ARG A 154 16.60 5.12 -0.40
CA ARG A 154 16.74 6.57 -0.47
C ARG A 154 18.19 6.99 -0.69
N LEU A 155 19.13 6.42 0.06
CA LEU A 155 20.56 6.73 -0.08
C LEU A 155 21.09 6.32 -1.45
N LEU A 156 20.68 5.16 -1.97
CA LEU A 156 21.08 4.70 -3.30
C LEU A 156 20.58 5.64 -4.39
N LEU A 157 19.30 6.01 -4.36
CA LEU A 157 18.71 6.98 -5.29
C LEU A 157 19.39 8.35 -5.20
N GLU A 158 19.73 8.82 -4.00
CA GLU A 158 20.46 10.08 -3.83
C GLU A 158 21.88 9.99 -4.40
N SER A 159 22.57 8.87 -4.19
CA SER A 159 23.91 8.63 -4.75
C SER A 159 23.89 8.55 -6.28
N GLU A 160 22.89 7.89 -6.85
CA GLU A 160 22.67 7.82 -8.31
C GLU A 160 22.37 9.21 -8.86
N ALA A 161 21.45 9.95 -8.24
CA ALA A 161 21.14 11.33 -8.65
C ALA A 161 22.37 12.24 -8.61
N LYS A 162 23.20 12.15 -7.56
CA LYS A 162 24.47 12.89 -7.46
C LYS A 162 25.44 12.50 -8.56
N ARG A 163 25.59 11.20 -8.84
CA ARG A 163 26.46 10.70 -9.92
C ARG A 163 26.00 11.25 -11.27
N ASP A 164 24.71 11.18 -11.56
CA ASP A 164 24.16 11.59 -12.84
C ASP A 164 24.25 13.12 -13.00
N GLN A 165 24.04 13.89 -11.93
CA GLN A 165 24.31 15.34 -11.91
C GLN A 165 25.77 15.67 -12.25
N LEU A 166 26.73 14.94 -11.67
CA LEU A 166 28.15 15.15 -11.93
C LEU A 166 28.51 14.81 -13.39
N ILE A 167 27.95 13.73 -13.94
CA ILE A 167 28.13 13.36 -15.35
C ILE A 167 27.57 14.46 -16.24
N MET A 168 26.34 14.91 -16.00
CA MET A 168 25.68 15.94 -16.80
C MET A 168 26.47 17.27 -16.77
N LEU A 169 27.03 17.63 -15.61
CA LEU A 169 27.88 18.81 -15.47
C LEU A 169 29.21 18.66 -16.22
N ALA A 170 29.83 17.47 -16.19
CA ALA A 170 31.05 17.19 -16.94
C ALA A 170 30.81 17.20 -18.46
N GLU A 171 29.69 16.63 -18.92
CA GLU A 171 29.25 16.66 -20.31
C GLU A 171 28.96 18.09 -20.77
N GLY A 172 28.22 18.88 -19.97
CA GLY A 172 27.96 20.28 -20.26
C GLY A 172 29.25 21.10 -20.38
N LYS A 173 30.22 20.91 -19.49
CA LYS A 173 31.54 21.54 -19.58
C LYS A 173 32.30 21.12 -20.85
N ARG A 174 32.31 19.82 -21.17
CA ARG A 174 32.95 19.33 -22.40
C ARG A 174 32.32 19.95 -23.64
N GLN A 175 31.00 20.05 -23.69
CA GLN A 175 30.27 20.62 -24.81
C GLN A 175 30.52 22.14 -24.93
N ALA A 176 30.52 22.87 -23.82
CA ALA A 176 30.87 24.29 -23.82
C ALA A 176 32.28 24.54 -24.37
N ASN A 177 33.29 23.79 -23.90
CA ASN A 177 34.66 23.90 -24.38
C ASN A 177 34.80 23.54 -25.88
N LEU A 178 34.02 22.56 -26.35
CA LEU A 178 34.01 22.19 -27.77
C LEU A 178 33.46 23.33 -28.62
N LEU A 179 32.30 23.88 -28.23
CA LEU A 179 31.67 25.02 -28.91
C LEU A 179 32.56 26.27 -28.90
N GLU A 180 33.26 26.54 -27.80
CA GLU A 180 34.22 27.64 -27.70
C GLU A 180 35.39 27.43 -28.67
N SER A 181 36.01 26.23 -28.67
CA SER A 181 37.07 25.88 -29.61
C SER A 181 36.60 25.97 -31.08
N GLU A 182 35.37 25.54 -31.38
CA GLU A 182 34.78 25.66 -32.72
C GLU A 182 34.54 27.13 -33.10
N GLY A 183 34.03 27.94 -32.17
CA GLY A 183 33.84 29.38 -32.35
C GLY A 183 35.16 30.11 -32.60
N GLU A 184 36.22 29.79 -31.85
CA GLU A 184 37.55 30.34 -32.09
C GLU A 184 38.12 29.93 -33.46
N LYS A 185 37.95 28.68 -33.87
CA LYS A 185 38.37 28.21 -35.19
C LYS A 185 37.64 28.97 -36.29
N ALA A 186 36.32 29.10 -36.19
CA ALA A 186 35.51 29.85 -37.14
C ALA A 186 35.91 31.34 -37.19
N ALA A 187 36.14 31.97 -36.04
CA ALA A 187 36.61 33.36 -35.95
C ALA A 187 37.98 33.55 -36.62
N ARG A 188 38.93 32.62 -36.40
CA ARG A 188 40.25 32.65 -37.08
C ARG A 188 40.12 32.49 -38.58
N ILE A 189 39.25 31.60 -39.07
CA ILE A 189 39.00 31.41 -40.50
C ILE A 189 38.40 32.69 -41.09
N ASN A 190 37.35 33.24 -40.47
CA ASN A 190 36.69 34.47 -40.94
C ASN A 190 37.67 35.65 -40.98
N LEU A 191 38.55 35.78 -40.00
CA LEU A 191 39.58 36.84 -39.98
C LEU A 191 40.56 36.65 -41.14
N ALA A 192 41.08 35.43 -41.35
CA ALA A 192 42.00 35.13 -42.45
C ALA A 192 41.35 35.36 -43.82
N GLU A 193 40.06 35.03 -43.98
CA GLU A 193 39.30 35.32 -45.20
C GLU A 193 39.11 36.82 -45.41
N ALA A 194 38.82 37.58 -44.35
CA ALA A 194 38.70 39.04 -44.43
C ALA A 194 40.03 39.73 -44.79
N GLU A 195 41.14 39.25 -44.22
CA GLU A 195 42.49 39.71 -44.57
C GLU A 195 42.83 39.40 -46.02
N ALA A 196 42.59 38.16 -46.48
CA ALA A 196 42.81 37.76 -47.86
C ALA A 196 41.97 38.62 -48.82
N ALA A 197 40.69 38.83 -48.53
CA ALA A 197 39.80 39.68 -49.35
C ALA A 197 40.30 41.13 -49.41
N SER A 198 40.83 41.65 -48.31
CA SER A 198 41.40 43.01 -48.26
C SER A 198 42.65 43.12 -49.14
N ILE A 199 43.56 42.14 -49.05
CA ILE A 199 44.77 42.07 -49.90
C ILE A 199 44.38 41.96 -51.38
N TYR A 200 43.40 41.10 -51.72
CA TYR A 200 42.93 40.97 -53.10
C TYR A 200 42.36 42.28 -53.65
N LYS A 201 41.56 42.99 -52.84
CA LYS A 201 40.99 44.29 -53.23
C LYS A 201 42.09 45.32 -53.47
N GLU A 202 43.09 45.38 -52.60
CA GLU A 202 44.23 46.28 -52.76
C GLU A 202 45.04 45.96 -54.01
N LEU A 203 45.40 44.69 -54.24
CA LEU A 203 46.12 44.26 -55.43
C LEU A 203 45.34 44.60 -56.72
N ASN A 204 44.02 44.42 -56.72
CA ASN A 204 43.20 44.77 -57.87
C ASN A 204 43.13 46.28 -58.10
N SER A 205 42.96 47.08 -57.04
CA SER A 205 43.00 48.55 -57.13
C SER A 205 44.36 49.07 -57.61
N GLN A 206 45.46 48.45 -57.18
CA GLN A 206 46.80 48.76 -57.70
C GLN A 206 46.92 48.38 -59.17
N ALA A 207 46.47 47.19 -59.57
CA ALA A 207 46.49 46.74 -60.96
C ALA A 207 45.66 47.66 -61.87
N GLU A 208 44.48 48.10 -61.45
CA GLU A 208 43.66 49.10 -62.14
C GLU A 208 44.39 50.45 -62.24
N GLY A 209 45.04 50.89 -61.16
CA GLY A 209 45.89 52.09 -61.18
C GLY A 209 47.03 51.99 -62.19
N TYR A 210 47.75 50.85 -62.22
CA TYR A 210 48.80 50.60 -63.20
C TYR A 210 48.26 50.52 -64.64
N ALA A 211 47.06 49.97 -64.85
CA ALA A 211 46.41 49.91 -66.15
C ALA A 211 46.04 51.31 -66.67
N GLN A 212 45.46 52.17 -65.81
CA GLN A 212 45.16 53.57 -66.16
C GLN A 212 46.43 54.37 -66.49
N ILE A 213 47.52 54.13 -65.75
CA ILE A 213 48.82 54.73 -66.04
C ILE A 213 49.38 54.22 -67.38
N SER A 214 49.27 52.92 -67.67
CA SER A 214 49.69 52.32 -68.95
C SER A 214 48.88 52.88 -70.14
N GLU A 215 47.57 53.09 -69.95
CA GLU A 215 46.72 53.75 -70.94
C GLU A 215 47.12 55.21 -71.14
N ALA A 216 47.41 55.94 -70.07
CA ALA A 216 47.94 57.30 -70.11
C ALA A 216 49.36 57.39 -70.71
N LEU A 217 50.17 56.33 -70.61
CA LEU A 217 51.50 56.24 -71.22
C LEU A 217 51.43 56.01 -72.74
N ASN A 218 50.43 55.28 -73.22
CA ASN A 218 50.19 55.08 -74.65
C ASN A 218 49.52 56.31 -75.31
N ALA A 219 48.77 57.11 -74.54
CA ALA A 219 48.32 58.43 -74.95
C ALA A 219 49.46 59.45 -74.85
N GLN A 220 50.21 59.58 -75.95
CA GLN A 220 51.40 60.41 -76.15
C GLN A 220 51.34 61.84 -75.55
N GLN A 221 51.71 62.01 -74.27
CA GLN A 221 52.27 63.24 -73.67
C GLN A 221 53.27 62.89 -72.55
N GLY A 222 54.56 62.85 -72.90
CA GLY A 222 55.64 62.63 -71.95
C GLY A 222 56.15 63.95 -71.36
N ASN A 223 55.76 64.24 -70.12
CA ASN A 223 56.58 64.85 -69.04
C ASN A 223 55.78 64.95 -67.73
N ASP A 224 54.48 65.26 -67.81
CA ASP A 224 53.61 65.47 -66.64
C ASP A 224 53.18 64.15 -65.96
N THR A 225 53.24 63.05 -66.70
CA THR A 225 52.90 61.70 -66.24
C THR A 225 53.91 61.13 -65.24
N LEU A 226 55.19 61.50 -65.31
CA LEU A 226 56.22 61.06 -64.36
C LEU A 226 56.08 61.73 -62.99
N LEU A 227 55.61 62.99 -62.97
CA LEU A 227 55.25 63.72 -61.76
C LEU A 227 53.99 63.14 -61.11
N ALA A 228 52.98 62.81 -61.92
CA ALA A 228 51.79 62.11 -61.45
C ALA A 228 52.16 60.75 -60.84
N LEU A 229 53.05 60.00 -61.49
CA LEU A 229 53.53 58.69 -61.03
C LEU A 229 54.27 58.80 -59.69
N LYS A 230 55.21 59.74 -59.55
CA LYS A 230 55.87 60.01 -58.25
C LYS A 230 54.91 60.49 -57.17
N SER A 231 53.87 61.26 -57.53
CA SER A 231 52.88 61.75 -56.56
C SER A 231 51.96 60.64 -56.06
N LEU A 232 51.59 59.71 -56.92
CA LEU A 232 50.84 58.50 -56.57
C LEU A 232 51.72 57.53 -55.78
N GLU A 233 52.99 57.32 -56.16
CA GLU A 233 53.94 56.53 -55.37
C GLU A 233 54.12 57.10 -53.96
N ALA A 234 54.20 58.44 -53.83
CA ALA A 234 54.24 59.11 -52.54
C ALA A 234 52.93 58.95 -51.76
N ALA A 235 51.78 59.07 -52.41
CA ALA A 235 50.47 58.87 -51.77
C ALA A 235 50.27 57.42 -51.30
N VAL A 236 50.71 56.44 -52.10
CA VAL A 236 50.70 55.01 -51.75
C VAL A 236 51.68 54.74 -50.60
N GLN A 237 52.91 55.28 -50.63
CA GLN A 237 53.84 55.15 -49.49
C GLN A 237 53.31 55.80 -48.20
N ILE A 238 52.59 56.93 -48.30
CA ILE A 238 51.96 57.57 -47.16
C ILE A 238 50.80 56.70 -46.64
N ALA A 239 49.99 56.12 -47.52
CA ALA A 239 48.91 55.21 -47.16
C ALA A 239 49.42 53.92 -46.52
N ASP A 240 50.53 53.35 -47.01
CA ASP A 240 51.17 52.14 -46.50
C ASP A 240 51.77 52.37 -45.09
N LYS A 241 52.34 53.56 -44.86
CA LYS A 241 52.76 54.02 -43.52
C LYS A 241 51.60 54.35 -42.58
N LEU A 242 50.41 54.63 -43.11
CA LEU A 242 49.20 54.86 -42.32
C LEU A 242 48.49 53.53 -41.98
N GLY A 243 48.51 52.55 -42.91
CA GLY A 243 47.91 51.22 -42.78
C GLY A 243 48.67 50.27 -41.86
N SER A 244 49.99 50.45 -41.70
CA SER A 244 50.84 49.65 -40.79
C SER A 244 50.68 49.97 -39.29
N GLY A 245 49.73 50.83 -38.92
CA GLY A 245 49.25 50.96 -37.54
C GLY A 245 50.16 51.70 -36.54
N GLN A 246 51.18 52.45 -37.00
CA GLN A 246 52.13 53.15 -36.11
C GLN A 246 52.16 54.70 -36.21
N ALA A 247 51.05 55.39 -36.50
CA ALA A 247 51.05 56.86 -36.56
C ALA A 247 49.92 57.52 -35.74
N THR A 248 50.21 57.93 -34.50
CA THR A 248 49.29 58.67 -33.60
C THR A 248 49.52 60.19 -33.59
N LYS A 249 50.27 60.77 -34.53
CA LYS A 249 50.46 62.24 -34.61
C LYS A 249 50.42 62.73 -36.05
N ILE A 250 49.34 63.42 -36.40
CA ILE A 250 49.11 64.04 -37.71
C ILE A 250 49.73 65.45 -37.68
N PHE A 251 50.79 65.67 -38.46
CA PHE A 251 51.29 67.01 -38.77
C PHE A 251 50.72 67.44 -40.12
N LEU A 252 49.89 68.49 -40.11
CA LEU A 252 49.38 69.14 -41.32
C LEU A 252 50.35 70.28 -41.72
N PRO A 253 50.98 70.23 -42.91
CA PRO A 253 51.72 71.37 -43.43
C PRO A 253 50.77 72.53 -43.79
N GLN A 254 51.17 73.77 -43.52
CA GLN A 254 50.31 74.96 -43.68
C GLN A 254 50.01 75.36 -45.15
N GLU A 255 50.44 74.58 -46.15
CA GLU A 255 50.23 74.86 -47.57
C GLU A 255 49.01 74.13 -48.17
N MET A 256 47.98 73.87 -47.34
CA MET A 256 46.72 73.26 -47.77
C MET A 256 46.00 74.05 -48.89
N SER A 257 46.26 75.34 -49.04
CA SER A 257 45.68 76.16 -50.12
C SER A 257 46.20 75.78 -51.51
N GLY A 258 47.45 75.32 -51.64
CA GLY A 258 48.02 74.92 -52.94
C GLY A 258 47.51 73.54 -53.40
N LEU A 259 47.40 72.60 -52.47
CA LEU A 259 46.91 71.24 -52.72
C LEU A 259 45.40 71.22 -53.06
N MET A 260 44.60 72.04 -52.39
CA MET A 260 43.18 72.25 -52.76
C MET A 260 43.02 72.91 -54.13
N SER A 261 43.90 73.84 -54.50
CA SER A 261 43.89 74.46 -55.84
C SER A 261 44.23 73.46 -56.94
N MET A 262 45.16 72.53 -56.71
CA MET A 262 45.46 71.46 -57.66
C MET A 262 44.32 70.43 -57.76
N LEU A 263 43.69 70.08 -56.64
CA LEU A 263 42.50 69.21 -56.64
C LEU A 263 41.33 69.83 -57.40
N LEU A 264 41.11 71.14 -57.25
CA LEU A 264 40.11 71.89 -58.01
C LEU A 264 40.44 71.96 -59.51
N SER A 265 41.71 72.18 -59.89
CA SER A 265 42.08 72.19 -61.32
C SER A 265 41.93 70.82 -61.98
N VAL A 266 42.22 69.74 -61.25
CA VAL A 266 42.04 68.37 -61.74
C VAL A 266 40.56 68.01 -61.85
N THR A 267 39.71 68.47 -60.92
CA THR A 267 38.26 68.27 -61.01
C THR A 267 37.60 69.11 -62.11
N GLU A 268 38.06 70.33 -62.38
CA GLU A 268 37.60 71.15 -63.52
C GLU A 268 38.02 70.56 -64.88
N MET A 269 39.19 69.93 -64.97
CA MET A 269 39.58 69.19 -66.18
C MET A 269 38.71 67.96 -66.45
N LEU A 270 38.17 67.32 -65.40
CA LEU A 270 37.32 66.13 -65.53
C LEU A 270 35.83 66.44 -65.84
N HIS A 271 35.37 67.70 -65.72
CA HIS A 271 33.94 68.06 -65.80
C HIS A 271 33.55 69.03 -66.95
N LYS A 272 34.34 69.21 -68.01
CA LYS A 272 33.98 70.11 -69.13
C LYS A 272 33.18 69.38 -70.24
N PRO A 273 31.87 69.64 -70.42
CA PRO A 273 31.10 69.13 -71.58
C PRO A 273 31.42 69.94 -72.87
N PRO A 274 31.26 69.33 -74.06
CA PRO A 274 31.61 69.95 -75.35
C PRO A 274 30.69 71.14 -75.67
N GLN A 275 31.25 72.25 -76.15
CA GLN A 275 30.49 73.44 -76.57
C GLN A 275 30.22 73.40 -78.08
N ALA A 276 28.92 73.48 -78.42
CA ALA A 276 28.25 73.42 -79.73
C ALA A 276 28.23 72.04 -80.43
#